data_AF-A0A8R7V7C4-F1
#
_entry.id   AF-A0A8R7V7C4-F1
#
_cell.length_a   1.000
_cell.length_b   1.000
_cell.length_c   1.000
_cell.angle_alpha   90.00
_cell.angle_beta   90.00
_cell.angle_gamma   90.00
#
_symmetry.space_group_name_H-M   'P 1'
#
loop_
_entity.id
_entity.type
_entity.pdbx_description
1 polymer ?
#
loop_
_entity_poly.entity_id
_entity_poly.type
_entity_poly.pdbx_seq_one_letter_code
_entity_poly.pdbx_strand_id
1 'polypeptide(L)'
;MSQCSILVLRRRKTPLALLRRLIPLPEQKKNVKVPREVKAAIVNTLRSIRGDLRNGMMSLQQLGIQVGGNFLQACNAKGTSDALLSWHIATSIFEVRYPHSTTSGHASVATHLSRYCAYLVSYSPELLPDDDAWSNSMYKATKKDAERVLSGRIAKPTPELQYRHLVELLTARSKHEVLKDGAKLGEQLVEFMEGEEAGWKALAEFWCKLLLYIAPSDNLDGHAEAIARGGELVTLLWALLTHFGVVSRRKATSTTNTTTTTTAT
;
A
#
# COMPACT_ATOMS: atom_id res chain seq x y z
N MET A 1 -11.23 -23.99 -2.86
CA MET A 1 -10.16 -23.10 -3.38
C MET A 1 -9.72 -22.16 -2.27
N SER A 2 -8.54 -22.39 -1.72
CA SER A 2 -8.04 -21.70 -0.52
C SER A 2 -6.56 -21.40 -0.76
N GLN A 3 -6.22 -20.18 -1.17
CA GLN A 3 -4.84 -19.68 -1.18
C GLN A 3 -4.82 -18.21 -1.61
N CYS A 4 -4.29 -17.32 -0.77
CA CYS A 4 -3.87 -15.94 -1.07
C CYS A 4 -2.99 -15.42 0.10
N SER A 5 -1.68 -15.37 -0.11
CA SER A 5 -0.60 -15.23 0.88
C SER A 5 -0.57 -13.93 1.72
N ILE A 6 -0.12 -14.03 2.99
CA ILE A 6 0.54 -12.98 3.82
C ILE A 6 1.08 -13.57 5.13
N LEU A 7 2.16 -12.99 5.63
CA LEU A 7 2.85 -13.28 6.89
C LEU A 7 1.97 -13.17 8.16
N VAL A 8 2.10 -14.15 9.05
CA VAL A 8 1.59 -14.06 10.43
C VAL A 8 2.64 -13.39 11.32
N LEU A 9 2.40 -12.14 11.73
CA LEU A 9 3.21 -11.49 12.75
C LEU A 9 2.76 -11.93 14.14
N ARG A 10 3.47 -12.91 14.70
CA ARG A 10 3.34 -13.24 16.13
C ARG A 10 3.78 -12.03 16.95
N ARG A 11 2.86 -11.48 17.75
CA ARG A 11 3.07 -10.35 18.67
C ARG A 11 4.22 -10.67 19.64
N ARG A 12 5.39 -10.10 19.41
CA ARG A 12 6.49 -10.04 20.40
C ARG A 12 6.85 -8.57 20.61
N LYS A 13 7.12 -8.19 21.86
CA LYS A 13 7.48 -6.82 22.26
C LYS A 13 8.99 -6.60 22.08
N THR A 14 9.50 -6.72 20.86
CA THR A 14 10.93 -6.56 20.56
C THR A 14 11.15 -5.54 19.43
N PRO A 15 12.36 -4.97 19.26
CA PRO A 15 12.69 -4.04 18.17
C PRO A 15 12.40 -4.64 16.78
N LEU A 16 12.58 -5.96 16.67
CA LEU A 16 12.18 -6.79 15.52
C LEU A 16 10.71 -6.67 15.15
N ALA A 17 9.82 -6.35 16.09
CA ALA A 17 8.40 -6.21 15.82
C ALA A 17 8.06 -4.92 15.05
N LEU A 18 8.79 -3.82 15.30
CA LEU A 18 8.64 -2.59 14.52
C LEU A 18 9.20 -2.77 13.11
N LEU A 19 10.37 -3.42 13.00
CA LEU A 19 10.95 -3.77 11.71
C LEU A 19 10.01 -4.66 10.89
N ARG A 20 9.40 -5.65 11.54
CA ARG A 20 8.40 -6.55 10.94
C ARG A 20 7.11 -5.84 10.53
N ARG A 21 6.74 -4.74 11.21
CA ARG A 21 5.59 -3.92 10.82
C ARG A 21 5.91 -3.13 9.56
N LEU A 22 7.08 -2.48 9.52
CA LEU A 22 7.47 -1.59 8.41
C LEU A 22 7.96 -2.30 7.15
N ILE A 23 8.55 -3.49 7.31
CA ILE A 23 9.11 -4.25 6.20
C ILE A 23 8.61 -5.70 6.30
N PRO A 24 7.98 -6.24 5.24
CA PRO A 24 7.72 -7.66 5.13
C PRO A 24 9.04 -8.43 5.19
N LEU A 25 9.31 -9.13 6.30
CA LEU A 25 10.49 -9.97 6.41
C LEU A 25 10.25 -11.34 5.73
N PRO A 26 11.28 -11.99 5.16
CA PRO A 26 11.16 -13.29 4.48
C PRO A 26 10.71 -14.49 5.31
N GLU A 27 10.24 -14.29 6.53
CA GLU A 27 10.00 -15.39 7.45
C GLU A 27 8.66 -16.09 7.15
N GLN A 28 8.79 -17.10 6.28
CA GLN A 28 7.85 -18.16 5.92
C GLN A 28 6.78 -17.78 4.89
N LYS A 29 6.96 -18.31 3.66
CA LYS A 29 5.91 -18.51 2.65
C LYS A 29 4.80 -19.42 3.22
N LYS A 30 3.94 -18.87 4.06
CA LYS A 30 2.74 -19.56 4.54
C LYS A 30 1.54 -19.01 3.79
N ASN A 31 0.84 -19.90 3.09
CA ASN A 31 -0.44 -19.61 2.47
C ASN A 31 -1.45 -19.22 3.56
N VAL A 32 -1.84 -17.95 3.57
CA VAL A 32 -2.89 -17.45 4.48
C VAL A 32 -4.21 -17.42 3.72
N LYS A 33 -5.31 -17.57 4.46
CA LYS A 33 -6.64 -17.36 3.90
C LYS A 33 -6.95 -15.88 4.01
N VAL A 34 -7.30 -15.23 2.90
CA VAL A 34 -7.82 -13.86 2.93
C VAL A 34 -9.07 -13.86 3.83
N PRO A 35 -9.09 -13.05 4.91
CA PRO A 35 -10.21 -12.96 5.83
C PRO A 35 -11.53 -12.61 5.12
N ARG A 36 -12.67 -12.99 5.71
CA ARG A 36 -13.98 -12.75 5.12
C ARG A 36 -14.26 -11.26 4.98
N GLU A 37 -13.81 -10.49 5.96
CA GLU A 37 -13.94 -9.04 6.05
C GLU A 37 -13.16 -8.35 4.92
N VAL A 38 -11.96 -8.87 4.59
CA VAL A 38 -11.15 -8.39 3.47
C VAL A 38 -11.84 -8.64 2.14
N LYS A 39 -12.36 -9.86 1.93
CA LYS A 39 -13.11 -10.19 0.70
C LYS A 39 -14.35 -9.31 0.56
N ALA A 40 -15.11 -9.15 1.65
CA ALA A 40 -16.31 -8.32 1.67
C ALA A 40 -15.97 -6.85 1.36
N ALA A 41 -14.91 -6.30 1.95
CA ALA A 41 -14.46 -4.94 1.68
C ALA A 41 -14.10 -4.73 0.21
N ILE A 42 -13.29 -5.63 -0.38
CA ILE A 42 -12.93 -5.55 -1.81
C ILE A 42 -14.16 -5.59 -2.70
N VAL A 43 -15.08 -6.54 -2.47
CA VAL A 43 -16.32 -6.67 -3.27
C VAL A 43 -17.21 -5.44 -3.12
N ASN A 44 -17.32 -4.88 -1.92
CA ASN A 44 -18.10 -3.66 -1.68
C ASN A 44 -17.47 -2.45 -2.38
N THR A 45 -16.14 -2.32 -2.34
CA THR A 45 -15.43 -1.28 -3.09
C THR A 45 -15.64 -1.45 -4.60
N LEU A 46 -15.52 -2.67 -5.13
CA LEU A 46 -15.76 -2.96 -6.55
C LEU A 46 -17.18 -2.58 -6.98
N ARG A 47 -18.18 -2.88 -6.15
CA ARG A 47 -19.58 -2.48 -6.38
C ARG A 47 -19.74 -0.96 -6.36
N SER A 48 -19.09 -0.28 -5.43
CA SER A 48 -19.15 1.19 -5.29
C SER A 48 -18.56 1.91 -6.50
N ILE A 49 -17.50 1.37 -7.12
CA ILE A 49 -16.88 1.98 -8.31
C ILE A 49 -17.60 1.62 -9.61
N ARG A 50 -18.56 0.68 -9.59
CA ARG A 50 -19.30 0.19 -10.78
C ARG A 50 -18.39 -0.24 -11.95
N GLY A 51 -17.21 -0.76 -11.65
CA GLY A 51 -16.20 -1.11 -12.66
C GLY A 51 -15.43 0.08 -13.26
N ASP A 52 -15.76 1.33 -12.92
CA ASP A 52 -15.00 2.50 -13.33
C ASP A 52 -13.90 2.82 -12.31
N LEU A 53 -12.71 2.30 -12.58
CA LEU A 53 -11.51 2.54 -11.77
C LEU A 53 -11.06 4.03 -11.77
N ARG A 54 -11.55 4.89 -12.67
CA ARG A 54 -11.23 6.33 -12.64
C ARG A 54 -11.82 7.00 -11.41
N ASN A 55 -13.05 6.65 -11.04
CA ASN A 55 -13.69 7.15 -9.82
C ASN A 55 -12.96 6.66 -8.57
N GLY A 56 -12.41 5.44 -8.62
CA GLY A 56 -11.52 4.90 -7.60
C GLY A 56 -10.25 5.73 -7.45
N MET A 57 -9.57 6.06 -8.56
CA MET A 57 -8.36 6.88 -8.57
C MET A 57 -8.61 8.32 -8.09
N MET A 58 -9.71 8.95 -8.52
CA MET A 58 -10.09 10.28 -8.03
C MET A 58 -10.35 10.27 -6.51
N SER A 59 -10.98 9.20 -6.01
CA SER A 59 -11.18 9.04 -4.56
C SER A 59 -9.87 8.82 -3.80
N LEU A 60 -8.91 8.10 -4.40
CA LEU A 60 -7.57 7.95 -3.83
C LEU A 60 -6.91 9.34 -3.75
N GLN A 61 -6.88 10.09 -4.86
CA GLN A 61 -6.36 11.46 -4.93
C GLN A 61 -7.02 12.35 -3.88
N GLN A 62 -8.34 12.28 -3.72
CA GLN A 62 -9.08 13.05 -2.73
C GLN A 62 -8.62 12.74 -1.30
N LEU A 63 -8.37 11.46 -0.96
CA LEU A 63 -7.83 11.11 0.36
C LEU A 63 -6.40 11.65 0.54
N GLY A 64 -5.55 11.58 -0.50
CA GLY A 64 -4.22 12.18 -0.44
C GLY A 64 -4.24 13.71 -0.28
N ILE A 65 -5.22 14.38 -0.89
CA ILE A 65 -5.44 15.82 -0.72
C ILE A 65 -5.94 16.12 0.70
N GLN A 66 -6.89 15.34 1.22
CA GLN A 66 -7.44 15.49 2.57
C GLN A 66 -6.41 15.29 3.68
N VAL A 67 -5.51 14.31 3.51
CA VAL A 67 -4.41 14.02 4.45
C VAL A 67 -3.22 14.97 4.22
N GLY A 68 -3.42 16.04 3.44
CA GLY A 68 -2.44 17.10 3.28
C GLY A 68 -1.26 16.71 2.38
N GLY A 69 -1.49 16.55 1.08
CA GLY A 69 -0.39 16.73 0.15
C GLY A 69 -0.62 16.36 -1.29
N ASN A 70 0.17 17.01 -2.14
CA ASN A 70 0.58 16.55 -3.47
C ASN A 70 1.27 15.16 -3.46
N PHE A 71 1.07 14.35 -2.42
CA PHE A 71 1.79 13.11 -2.14
C PHE A 71 1.40 12.01 -3.13
N LEU A 72 0.11 11.84 -3.42
CA LEU A 72 -0.31 10.91 -4.47
C LEU A 72 0.20 11.34 -5.84
N GLN A 73 0.28 12.66 -6.11
CA GLN A 73 0.87 13.18 -7.34
C GLN A 73 2.39 12.92 -7.40
N ALA A 74 3.10 13.03 -6.26
CA ALA A 74 4.53 12.74 -6.13
C ALA A 74 4.84 11.24 -6.25
N CYS A 75 4.04 10.37 -5.64
CA CYS A 75 4.16 8.91 -5.79
C CYS A 75 3.83 8.46 -7.22
N ASN A 76 2.84 9.09 -7.87
CA ASN A 76 2.53 8.81 -9.27
C ASN A 76 3.67 9.22 -10.22
N ALA A 77 4.58 10.11 -9.78
CA ALA A 77 5.79 10.46 -10.51
C ALA A 77 6.99 9.54 -10.21
N LYS A 78 6.98 8.79 -9.10
CA LYS A 78 8.09 7.92 -8.63
C LYS A 78 7.89 6.42 -8.90
N GLY A 79 6.65 5.97 -9.13
CA GLY A 79 6.30 4.58 -9.45
C GLY A 79 5.31 3.96 -8.45
N THR A 80 4.63 2.89 -8.84
CA THR A 80 3.66 2.17 -8.01
C THR A 80 4.32 1.55 -6.77
N SER A 81 5.52 0.99 -6.91
CA SER A 81 6.24 0.34 -5.81
C SER A 81 6.65 1.32 -4.71
N ASP A 82 7.02 2.55 -5.08
CA ASP A 82 7.26 3.66 -4.13
C ASP A 82 5.98 3.99 -3.34
N ALA A 83 4.86 4.11 -4.04
CA ALA A 83 3.55 4.38 -3.43
C ALA A 83 3.16 3.25 -2.45
N LEU A 84 3.24 1.99 -2.88
CA LEU A 84 2.86 0.84 -2.07
C LEU A 84 3.69 0.76 -0.79
N LEU A 85 5.00 0.97 -0.87
CA LEU A 85 5.87 0.94 0.29
C LEU A 85 5.62 2.13 1.23
N SER A 86 5.50 3.35 0.69
CA SER A 86 5.25 4.56 1.50
C SER A 86 3.94 4.45 2.27
N TRP A 87 2.86 4.03 1.61
CA TRP A 87 1.57 3.80 2.28
C TRP A 87 1.61 2.63 3.26
N HIS A 88 2.41 1.59 2.99
CA HIS A 88 2.60 0.49 3.94
C HIS A 88 3.29 0.95 5.23
N ILE A 89 4.33 1.79 5.11
CA ILE A 89 5.01 2.42 6.23
C ILE A 89 4.03 3.31 7.00
N ALA A 90 3.25 4.15 6.31
CA ALA A 90 2.25 5.01 6.92
C ALA A 90 1.19 4.23 7.70
N THR A 91 0.66 3.15 7.11
CA THR A 91 -0.31 2.24 7.76
C THR A 91 0.29 1.59 9.01
N SER A 92 1.57 1.22 8.95
CA SER A 92 2.29 0.60 10.06
C SER A 92 2.57 1.58 11.21
N ILE A 93 2.84 2.85 10.89
CA ILE A 93 2.93 3.94 11.88
C ILE A 93 1.58 4.18 12.54
N PHE A 94 0.50 4.19 11.75
CA PHE A 94 -0.86 4.29 12.26
C PHE A 94 -1.21 3.12 13.20
N GLU A 95 -0.78 1.88 12.88
CA GLU A 95 -0.91 0.69 13.76
C GLU A 95 -0.07 0.80 15.05
N VAL A 96 1.04 1.53 15.03
CA VAL A 96 1.83 1.81 16.23
C VAL A 96 1.10 2.80 17.13
N ARG A 97 0.50 3.85 16.55
CA ARG A 97 -0.24 4.89 17.30
C ARG A 97 -1.56 4.37 17.87
N TYR A 98 -2.26 3.56 17.09
CA TYR A 98 -3.57 2.99 17.39
C TYR A 98 -3.48 1.46 17.32
N PRO A 99 -2.84 0.80 18.30
CA PRO A 99 -2.74 -0.65 18.30
C PRO A 99 -4.13 -1.23 18.48
N HIS A 100 -4.59 -1.93 17.46
CA HIS A 100 -5.93 -2.52 17.47
C HIS A 100 -6.15 -3.41 18.69
N SER A 101 -7.28 -3.20 19.37
CA SER A 101 -8.00 -4.30 19.99
C SER A 101 -8.63 -5.13 18.86
N THR A 102 -8.79 -6.43 19.08
CA THR A 102 -9.08 -7.47 18.07
C THR A 102 -10.40 -7.32 17.30
N THR A 103 -11.08 -6.17 17.32
CA THR A 103 -12.52 -6.02 17.01
C THR A 103 -12.86 -5.09 15.84
N SER A 104 -11.96 -4.23 15.34
CA SER A 104 -12.31 -3.38 14.18
C SER A 104 -12.12 -4.13 12.85
N GLY A 105 -13.17 -4.18 12.03
CA GLY A 105 -13.10 -4.78 10.70
C GLY A 105 -12.19 -3.99 9.75
N HIS A 106 -12.23 -2.65 9.83
CA HIS A 106 -11.43 -1.77 8.97
C HIS A 106 -9.94 -1.88 9.23
N ALA A 107 -9.55 -1.92 10.49
CA ALA A 107 -8.22 -2.27 10.98
C ALA A 107 -7.65 -3.54 10.32
N SER A 108 -8.41 -4.62 10.37
CA SER A 108 -8.03 -5.90 9.78
C SER A 108 -7.89 -5.79 8.26
N VAL A 109 -8.79 -5.07 7.59
CA VAL A 109 -8.74 -4.88 6.14
C VAL A 109 -7.50 -4.09 5.73
N ALA A 110 -7.30 -2.91 6.33
CA ALA A 110 -6.19 -2.01 6.04
C ALA A 110 -4.85 -2.72 6.26
N THR A 111 -4.65 -3.32 7.43
CA THR A 111 -3.36 -3.95 7.75
C THR A 111 -3.10 -5.23 6.95
N HIS A 112 -4.14 -5.99 6.59
CA HIS A 112 -3.99 -7.15 5.72
C HIS A 112 -3.57 -6.71 4.32
N LEU A 113 -4.34 -5.84 3.67
CA LEU A 113 -4.05 -5.40 2.31
C LEU A 113 -2.73 -4.62 2.21
N SER A 114 -2.41 -3.81 3.21
CA SER A 114 -1.12 -3.13 3.29
C SER A 114 0.06 -4.10 3.25
N ARG A 115 0.01 -5.16 4.07
CA ARG A 115 1.03 -6.22 4.09
C ARG A 115 1.05 -7.01 2.80
N TYR A 116 -0.11 -7.18 2.13
CA TYR A 116 -0.22 -7.90 0.86
C TYR A 116 0.54 -7.16 -0.23
N CYS A 117 0.26 -5.87 -0.34
CA CYS A 117 0.89 -5.00 -1.31
C CYS A 117 2.41 -4.94 -1.11
N ALA A 118 2.88 -4.83 0.13
CA ALA A 118 4.31 -4.86 0.41
C ALA A 118 4.94 -6.24 0.13
N TYR A 119 4.18 -7.34 0.30
CA TYR A 119 4.59 -8.67 -0.15
C TYR A 119 4.73 -8.72 -1.68
N LEU A 120 3.78 -8.17 -2.45
CA LEU A 120 3.87 -8.13 -3.91
C LEU A 120 5.16 -7.42 -4.37
N VAL A 121 5.47 -6.25 -3.80
CA VAL A 121 6.70 -5.49 -4.15
C VAL A 121 7.98 -6.31 -3.92
N SER A 122 7.97 -7.26 -2.98
CA SER A 122 9.16 -8.03 -2.60
C SER A 122 9.24 -9.45 -3.16
N TYR A 123 8.12 -10.10 -3.46
CA TYR A 123 8.06 -11.52 -3.83
C TYR A 123 7.33 -11.79 -5.14
N SER A 124 6.52 -10.86 -5.63
CA SER A 124 5.81 -11.00 -6.89
C SER A 124 5.76 -9.66 -7.64
N PRO A 125 6.92 -9.00 -7.85
CA PRO A 125 6.96 -7.72 -8.54
C PRO A 125 6.44 -7.82 -9.98
N GLU A 126 6.49 -9.00 -10.60
CA GLU A 126 5.93 -9.30 -11.92
C GLU A 126 4.40 -9.08 -12.01
N LEU A 127 3.72 -9.00 -10.87
CA LEU A 127 2.29 -8.72 -10.78
C LEU A 127 1.97 -7.24 -10.57
N LEU A 128 2.99 -6.38 -10.50
CA LEU A 128 2.84 -4.95 -10.31
C LEU A 128 2.92 -4.18 -11.63
N PRO A 129 2.44 -2.92 -11.67
CA PRO A 129 2.56 -2.08 -12.86
C PRO A 129 3.98 -1.61 -13.19
N ASP A 130 4.87 -1.63 -12.21
CA ASP A 130 6.25 -1.16 -12.34
C ASP A 130 7.16 -2.27 -12.89
N ASP A 131 8.33 -1.88 -13.38
CA ASP A 131 9.38 -2.84 -13.74
C ASP A 131 9.83 -3.70 -12.53
N ASP A 132 10.08 -4.98 -12.77
CA ASP A 132 10.42 -5.95 -11.74
C ASP A 132 11.74 -5.62 -11.04
N ALA A 133 12.75 -5.21 -11.82
CA ALA A 133 14.07 -4.85 -11.30
C ALA A 133 14.00 -3.55 -10.49
N TRP A 134 13.19 -2.58 -10.95
CA TRP A 134 12.88 -1.36 -10.22
C TRP A 134 12.24 -1.67 -8.87
N SER A 135 11.16 -2.45 -8.85
CA SER A 135 10.43 -2.83 -7.63
C SER A 135 11.32 -3.55 -6.63
N ASN A 136 12.13 -4.51 -7.10
CA ASN A 136 13.09 -5.24 -6.28
C ASN A 136 14.18 -4.31 -5.70
N SER A 137 14.74 -3.42 -6.52
CA SER A 137 15.76 -2.46 -6.08
C SER A 137 15.19 -1.54 -4.99
N MET A 138 13.99 -1.01 -5.23
CA MET A 138 13.27 -0.12 -4.32
C MET A 138 13.02 -0.77 -2.96
N TYR A 139 12.52 -2.01 -2.94
CA TYR A 139 12.31 -2.77 -1.71
C TYR A 139 13.62 -3.03 -0.96
N LYS A 140 14.68 -3.48 -1.66
CA LYS A 140 15.99 -3.76 -1.03
C LYS A 140 16.60 -2.50 -0.41
N ALA A 141 16.55 -1.38 -1.12
CA ALA A 141 17.08 -0.10 -0.64
C ALA A 141 16.30 0.41 0.58
N THR A 142 14.96 0.40 0.50
CA THR A 142 14.07 0.77 1.60
C THR A 142 14.28 -0.12 2.82
N LYS A 143 14.38 -1.45 2.61
CA LYS A 143 14.61 -2.43 3.67
C LYS A 143 15.92 -2.18 4.41
N LYS A 144 17.01 -2.05 3.66
CA LYS A 144 18.36 -1.81 4.22
C LYS A 144 18.40 -0.52 5.04
N ASP A 145 17.72 0.53 4.55
CA ASP A 145 17.70 1.81 5.24
C ASP A 145 16.88 1.74 6.54
N ALA A 146 15.72 1.08 6.54
CA ALA A 146 14.92 0.93 7.75
C ALA A 146 15.58 0.00 8.77
N GLU A 147 16.26 -1.07 8.34
CA GLU A 147 17.09 -1.90 9.22
C GLU A 147 18.16 -1.05 9.93
N ARG A 148 18.85 -0.18 9.18
CA ARG A 148 19.84 0.75 9.77
C ARG A 148 19.21 1.70 10.77
N VAL A 149 18.09 2.34 10.40
CA VAL A 149 17.44 3.37 11.23
C VAL A 149 16.89 2.77 12.53
N LEU A 150 16.34 1.55 12.47
CA LEU A 150 15.70 0.85 13.58
C LEU A 150 16.65 -0.02 14.42
N SER A 151 17.88 -0.25 13.97
CA SER A 151 18.86 -1.06 14.70
C SER A 151 19.15 -0.51 16.10
N GLY A 152 19.09 -1.38 17.11
CA GLY A 152 19.40 -1.06 18.51
C GLY A 152 18.38 -0.16 19.23
N ARG A 153 17.14 -0.03 18.72
CA ARG A 153 16.11 0.83 19.34
C ARG A 153 15.31 0.09 20.40
N ILE A 154 14.97 0.78 21.49
CA ILE A 154 14.16 0.25 22.59
C ILE A 154 12.71 0.67 22.39
N ALA A 155 11.77 -0.25 22.64
CA ALA A 155 10.35 0.06 22.62
C ALA A 155 10.00 1.10 23.71
N LYS A 156 9.22 2.11 23.35
CA LYS A 156 8.70 3.13 24.26
C LYS A 156 7.48 2.58 25.03
N PRO A 157 7.21 3.08 26.24
CA PRO A 157 6.22 2.48 27.14
C PRO A 157 4.76 2.67 26.69
N THR A 158 4.48 3.69 25.87
CA THR A 158 3.13 4.02 25.41
C THR A 158 3.07 4.06 23.87
N PRO A 159 1.91 3.72 23.25
CA PRO A 159 1.70 3.88 21.81
C PRO A 159 2.03 5.28 21.28
N GLU A 160 1.62 6.34 21.99
CA GLU A 160 1.90 7.75 21.64
C GLU A 160 3.41 8.03 21.53
N LEU A 161 4.18 7.76 22.60
CA LEU A 161 5.63 7.94 22.59
C LEU A 161 6.34 7.06 21.56
N GLN A 162 5.85 5.84 21.34
CA GLN A 162 6.41 4.94 20.33
C GLN A 162 6.19 5.48 18.92
N TYR A 163 4.99 6.01 18.66
CA TYR A 163 4.61 6.66 17.42
C TYR A 163 5.48 7.89 17.14
N ARG A 164 5.52 8.87 18.07
CA ARG A 164 6.31 10.11 17.89
C ARG A 164 7.77 9.80 17.64
N HIS A 165 8.34 8.90 18.43
CA HIS A 165 9.73 8.50 18.27
C HIS A 165 9.99 7.82 16.92
N LEU A 166 9.05 7.01 16.43
CA LEU A 166 9.18 6.35 15.14
C LEU A 166 9.15 7.35 13.98
N VAL A 167 8.19 8.28 13.99
CA VAL A 167 8.10 9.36 12.99
C VAL A 167 9.38 10.19 12.99
N GLU A 168 9.80 10.69 14.16
CA GLU A 168 11.04 11.48 14.30
C GLU A 168 12.26 10.73 13.74
N LEU A 169 12.42 9.46 14.11
CA LEU A 169 13.54 8.64 13.64
C LEU A 169 13.53 8.48 12.12
N LEU A 170 12.38 8.16 11.53
CA LEU A 170 12.27 7.91 10.10
C LEU A 170 12.47 9.21 9.30
N THR A 171 11.88 10.32 9.75
CA THR A 171 12.03 11.62 9.08
C THR A 171 13.46 12.14 9.18
N ALA A 172 14.10 12.07 10.35
CA ALA A 172 15.41 12.67 10.58
C ALA A 172 16.59 11.79 10.14
N ARG A 173 16.45 10.45 10.16
CA ARG A 173 17.59 9.54 9.99
C ARG A 173 17.52 8.63 8.76
N SER A 174 16.40 8.60 8.05
CA SER A 174 16.32 7.84 6.80
C SER A 174 17.08 8.54 5.69
N LYS A 175 17.78 7.77 4.87
CA LYS A 175 18.40 8.23 3.61
C LYS A 175 17.48 7.98 2.42
N HIS A 176 16.60 6.99 2.53
CA HIS A 176 15.68 6.63 1.47
C HIS A 176 14.37 7.43 1.57
N GLU A 177 13.94 8.04 0.46
CA GLU A 177 12.77 8.93 0.44
C GLU A 177 11.48 8.20 0.83
N VAL A 178 11.25 6.96 0.36
CA VAL A 178 10.09 6.12 0.77
C VAL A 178 9.87 6.06 2.29
N LEU A 179 10.93 6.02 3.10
CA LEU A 179 10.80 6.00 4.57
C LEU A 179 10.38 7.36 5.13
N LYS A 180 10.92 8.45 4.59
CA LYS A 180 10.55 9.81 4.98
C LYS A 180 9.12 10.12 4.54
N ASP A 181 8.81 9.77 3.30
CA ASP A 181 7.52 9.92 2.65
C ASP A 181 6.45 9.14 3.41
N GLY A 182 6.70 7.86 3.71
CA GLY A 182 5.81 7.05 4.55
C GLY A 182 5.68 7.55 6.00
N ALA A 183 6.76 8.11 6.58
CA ALA A 183 6.71 8.68 7.93
C ALA A 183 5.85 9.94 8.01
N LYS A 184 6.05 10.86 7.05
CA LYS A 184 5.25 12.07 6.91
C LYS A 184 3.79 11.73 6.67
N LEU A 185 3.49 10.79 5.77
CA LEU A 185 2.12 10.30 5.58
C LEU A 185 1.51 9.73 6.86
N GLY A 186 2.27 8.91 7.58
CA GLY A 186 1.81 8.31 8.83
C GLY A 186 1.46 9.35 9.88
N GLU A 187 2.27 10.41 9.99
CA GLU A 187 2.03 11.56 10.86
C GLU A 187 0.75 12.30 10.46
N GLN A 188 0.63 12.62 9.17
CA GLN A 188 -0.54 13.31 8.63
C GLN A 188 -1.84 12.52 8.82
N LEU A 189 -1.81 11.19 8.67
CA LEU A 189 -2.97 10.33 8.94
C LEU A 189 -3.42 10.41 10.40
N VAL A 190 -2.49 10.56 11.34
CA VAL A 190 -2.82 10.70 12.77
C VAL A 190 -3.37 12.09 13.07
N GLU A 191 -2.87 13.13 12.39
CA GLU A 191 -3.25 14.52 12.60
C GLU A 191 -4.59 14.92 11.96
N PHE A 192 -4.85 14.51 10.72
CA PHE A 192 -5.99 14.99 9.93
C PHE A 192 -7.23 14.10 9.99
N MET A 193 -7.10 12.86 10.46
CA MET A 193 -8.25 11.97 10.61
C MET A 193 -9.00 12.25 11.91
N GLU A 194 -10.33 12.22 11.85
CA GLU A 194 -11.24 12.42 12.99
C GLU A 194 -11.26 11.22 13.95
N GLY A 195 -10.08 10.77 14.39
CA GLY A 195 -9.89 9.66 15.32
C GLY A 195 -9.55 8.31 14.68
N GLU A 196 -9.34 7.32 15.56
CA GLU A 196 -8.85 5.98 15.21
C GLU A 196 -9.73 5.28 14.15
N GLU A 197 -11.04 5.19 14.39
CA GLU A 197 -11.94 4.48 13.47
C GLU A 197 -12.08 5.16 12.11
N ALA A 198 -12.12 6.50 12.07
CA ALA A 198 -12.13 7.24 10.83
C ALA A 198 -10.86 6.95 10.00
N GLY A 199 -9.69 6.98 10.65
CA GLY A 199 -8.42 6.64 10.01
C GLY A 199 -8.35 5.20 9.50
N TRP A 200 -8.80 4.23 10.29
CA TRP A 200 -8.82 2.83 9.84
C TRP A 200 -9.78 2.59 8.69
N LYS A 201 -10.96 3.21 8.72
CA LYS A 201 -11.92 3.16 7.62
C LYS A 201 -11.32 3.74 6.34
N ALA A 202 -10.71 4.92 6.42
CA ALA A 202 -10.07 5.56 5.27
C ALA A 202 -8.94 4.69 4.69
N LEU A 203 -8.08 4.12 5.55
CA LEU A 203 -7.03 3.20 5.11
C LEU A 203 -7.59 1.92 4.48
N ALA A 204 -8.66 1.35 5.03
CA ALA A 204 -9.29 0.15 4.47
C ALA A 204 -9.84 0.42 3.07
N GLU A 205 -10.54 1.54 2.89
CA GLU A 205 -11.06 1.96 1.59
C GLU A 205 -9.94 2.28 0.60
N PHE A 206 -8.89 2.97 1.06
CA PHE A 206 -7.69 3.28 0.28
C PHE A 206 -7.05 2.00 -0.27
N TRP A 207 -6.74 1.04 0.59
CA TRP A 207 -6.07 -0.19 0.19
C TRP A 207 -6.93 -1.05 -0.74
N CYS A 208 -8.25 -1.09 -0.55
CA CYS A 208 -9.14 -1.78 -1.48
C CYS A 208 -9.11 -1.13 -2.87
N LYS A 209 -9.21 0.21 -2.94
CA LYS A 209 -9.16 0.96 -4.21
C LYS A 209 -7.81 0.82 -4.90
N LEU A 210 -6.71 0.90 -4.14
CA LEU A 210 -5.36 0.75 -4.67
C LEU A 210 -5.11 -0.66 -5.21
N LEU A 211 -5.54 -1.70 -4.49
CA LEU A 211 -5.42 -3.09 -4.94
C LEU A 211 -6.21 -3.33 -6.24
N LEU A 212 -7.44 -2.79 -6.33
CA LEU A 212 -8.25 -2.87 -7.55
C LEU A 212 -7.64 -2.06 -8.72
N TYR A 213 -6.92 -0.99 -8.42
CA TYR A 213 -6.21 -0.20 -9.43
C TYR A 213 -4.98 -0.92 -9.99
N ILE A 214 -4.20 -1.61 -9.15
CA ILE A 214 -2.99 -2.32 -9.60
C ILE A 214 -3.32 -3.63 -10.34
N ALA A 215 -4.49 -4.22 -10.09
CA ALA A 215 -4.86 -5.54 -10.60
C ALA A 215 -4.95 -5.66 -12.13
N PRO A 216 -5.54 -4.74 -12.91
CA PRO A 216 -5.49 -4.81 -14.37
C PRO A 216 -4.05 -4.77 -14.85
N SER A 217 -3.64 -5.75 -15.65
CA SER A 217 -2.26 -5.94 -16.09
C SER A 217 -2.21 -6.53 -17.50
N ASP A 218 -1.20 -6.13 -18.25
CA ASP A 218 -0.79 -6.66 -19.55
C ASP A 218 0.26 -7.76 -19.44
N ASN A 219 0.86 -7.96 -18.26
CA ASN A 219 1.82 -9.05 -18.01
C ASN A 219 1.11 -10.39 -17.80
N LEU A 220 0.67 -11.01 -18.89
CA LEU A 220 0.00 -12.31 -18.87
C LEU A 220 0.91 -13.43 -18.35
N ASP A 221 2.21 -13.37 -18.66
CA ASP A 221 3.19 -14.37 -18.24
C ASP A 221 3.36 -14.35 -16.72
N GLY A 222 3.44 -13.15 -16.11
CA GLY A 222 3.48 -12.99 -14.65
C GLY A 222 2.25 -13.59 -13.97
N HIS A 223 1.05 -13.34 -14.51
CA HIS A 223 -0.18 -13.95 -13.98
C HIS A 223 -0.24 -15.47 -14.19
N ALA A 224 0.23 -15.98 -15.33
CA ALA A 224 0.32 -17.41 -15.60
C ALA A 224 1.27 -18.11 -14.62
N GLU A 225 2.42 -17.50 -14.33
CA GLU A 225 3.38 -18.01 -13.36
C GLU A 225 2.80 -17.99 -11.93
N ALA A 226 2.11 -16.92 -11.56
CA ALA A 226 1.41 -16.84 -10.28
C ALA A 226 0.35 -17.94 -10.11
N ILE A 227 -0.39 -18.28 -11.18
CA ILE A 227 -1.35 -19.40 -11.18
C ILE A 227 -0.62 -20.73 -10.97
N ALA A 228 0.49 -20.96 -11.69
CA ALA A 228 1.28 -22.18 -11.54
C ALA A 228 1.83 -22.35 -10.11
N ARG A 229 2.04 -21.26 -9.38
CA ARG A 229 2.49 -21.24 -7.98
C ARG A 229 1.35 -21.37 -6.95
N GLY A 230 0.09 -21.52 -7.37
CA GLY A 230 -1.07 -21.69 -6.48
C GLY A 230 -2.04 -20.51 -6.45
N GLY A 231 -1.78 -19.46 -7.23
CA GLY A 231 -2.64 -18.29 -7.39
C GLY A 231 -2.36 -17.17 -6.38
N GLU A 232 -2.53 -15.94 -6.85
CA GLU A 232 -2.37 -14.71 -6.07
C GLU A 232 -3.70 -13.93 -6.03
N LEU A 233 -3.97 -13.19 -4.94
CA LEU A 233 -5.21 -12.41 -4.81
C LEU A 233 -5.34 -11.41 -5.97
N VAL A 234 -4.25 -10.71 -6.28
CA VAL A 234 -4.22 -9.75 -7.40
C VAL A 234 -4.51 -10.44 -8.74
N THR A 235 -4.08 -11.69 -8.94
CA THR A 235 -4.39 -12.48 -10.13
C THR A 235 -5.87 -12.86 -10.22
N LEU A 236 -6.51 -13.18 -9.09
CA LEU A 236 -7.96 -13.41 -9.08
C LEU A 236 -8.76 -12.13 -9.38
N LEU A 237 -8.30 -10.98 -8.86
CA LEU A 237 -8.91 -9.69 -9.15
C LEU A 237 -8.70 -9.27 -10.60
N TRP A 238 -7.51 -9.50 -11.15
CA TRP A 238 -7.21 -9.32 -12.57
C TRP A 238 -8.18 -10.11 -13.44
N ALA A 239 -8.34 -11.42 -13.20
CA ALA A 239 -9.25 -12.26 -13.97
C ALA A 239 -10.71 -11.78 -13.87
N LEU A 240 -11.16 -11.39 -12.68
CA LEU A 240 -12.49 -10.85 -12.45
C LEU A 240 -12.72 -9.52 -13.19
N LEU A 241 -11.75 -8.61 -13.15
CA LEU A 241 -11.82 -7.31 -13.82
C LEU A 241 -11.79 -7.47 -15.34
N THR A 242 -10.96 -8.37 -15.87
CA THR A 242 -10.92 -8.74 -17.29
C THR A 242 -12.28 -9.28 -17.75
N HIS A 243 -12.92 -10.15 -16.96
CA HIS A 243 -14.27 -10.64 -17.25
C HIS A 243 -15.32 -9.50 -17.30
N PHE A 244 -15.15 -8.44 -16.50
CA PHE A 244 -15.97 -7.24 -16.56
C PHE A 244 -15.54 -6.21 -17.63
N GLY A 245 -14.59 -6.56 -18.51
CA GLY A 245 -14.11 -5.69 -19.59
C GLY A 245 -13.09 -4.63 -19.16
N VAL A 246 -12.57 -4.71 -17.93
CA VAL A 246 -11.57 -3.79 -17.38
C VAL A 246 -10.17 -4.37 -17.59
N VAL A 247 -9.66 -4.22 -18.81
CA VAL A 247 -8.42 -4.89 -19.26
C VAL A 247 -7.14 -4.06 -19.10
N SER A 248 -7.24 -2.76 -18.81
CA SER A 248 -6.06 -1.90 -18.71
C SER A 248 -6.23 -0.76 -17.71
N ARG A 249 -5.11 -0.38 -17.09
CA ARG A 249 -4.98 0.84 -16.28
C ARG A 249 -5.03 2.04 -17.24
N ARG A 250 -6.20 2.65 -17.45
CA ARG A 250 -6.30 3.85 -18.29
C ARG A 250 -5.50 5.00 -17.65
N LYS A 251 -4.34 5.34 -18.22
CA LYS A 251 -3.58 6.55 -17.83
C LYS A 251 -4.45 7.78 -18.06
N ALA A 252 -4.49 8.70 -17.11
CA ALA A 252 -5.12 10.00 -17.32
C ALA A 252 -4.33 10.72 -18.41
N THR A 253 -4.96 10.97 -19.56
CA THR A 253 -4.36 11.75 -20.64
C THR A 253 -4.19 13.19 -20.15
N SER A 254 -2.95 13.66 -20.04
CA SER A 254 -2.66 15.08 -19.93
C SER A 254 -3.10 15.75 -21.24
N THR A 255 -4.21 16.46 -21.21
CA THR A 255 -4.63 17.31 -22.33
C THR A 255 -3.65 18.48 -22.40
N THR A 256 -2.63 18.37 -23.25
CA THR A 256 -1.82 19.51 -23.67
C THR A 256 -2.68 20.36 -24.61
N ASN A 257 -3.21 21.47 -24.09
CA ASN A 257 -3.84 22.50 -24.93
C ASN A 257 -2.73 23.20 -25.74
N THR A 258 -2.54 22.78 -26.98
CA THR A 258 -1.72 23.51 -27.95
C THR A 258 -2.47 24.75 -28.40
N THR A 259 -2.15 25.90 -27.82
CA THR A 259 -2.60 27.20 -28.33
C THR A 259 -1.85 27.49 -29.63
N THR A 260 -2.48 27.25 -30.77
CA THR A 260 -2.03 27.76 -32.08
C THR A 260 -2.23 29.27 -32.12
N THR A 261 -1.15 30.03 -32.01
CA THR A 261 -1.12 31.45 -32.33
C THR A 261 -1.07 31.62 -33.84
N THR A 262 -2.16 32.06 -34.43
CA THR A 262 -2.24 32.49 -35.84
C THR A 262 -1.59 33.86 -35.99
N THR A 263 -0.43 33.93 -36.64
CA THR A 263 0.10 35.17 -37.22
C THR A 263 -0.55 35.41 -38.57
N ALA A 264 -1.34 36.48 -38.68
CA ALA A 264 -1.78 37.04 -39.94
C ALA A 264 -0.81 38.16 -40.34
N THR A 265 -0.26 38.04 -41.53
CA THR A 265 0.38 39.10 -42.33
C THR A 265 -0.66 40.03 -42.93
#